data_AF-A0A919HZG0-F1
#
_entry.id   AF-A0A919HZG0-F1
#
_cell.length_a   1.000
_cell.length_b   1.000
_cell.length_c   1.000
_cell.angle_alpha   90.00
_cell.angle_beta   90.00
_cell.angle_gamma   90.00
#
_symmetry.space_group_name_H-M   'P 1'
#
loop_
_entity.id
_entity.type
_entity.pdbx_description
1 polymer ?
#
loop_
_entity_poly.entity_id
_entity_poly.type
_entity_poly.pdbx_seq_one_letter_code
_entity_poly.pdbx_strand_id
1 'polypeptide(L)'
;MEDLNVVDSINHAGTWLARNQELLLSYAVNIVAAIAILIVGMIVARVVSNTVNRLMLARKIDATVADFLSALVRYAVIAFTLIAALGR
;
A
#
# COMPACT_ATOMS: atom_id res chain seq x y z
N MET A 1 -21.88 36.71 24.83
CA MET A 1 -22.75 35.60 24.39
C MET A 1 -22.06 34.65 23.42
N GLU A 2 -20.91 35.00 22.83
CA GLU A 2 -20.11 34.10 21.97
C GLU A 2 -19.27 33.08 22.76
N ASP A 3 -18.84 33.40 23.99
CA ASP A 3 -17.97 32.52 24.78
C ASP A 3 -18.61 31.17 25.15
N LEU A 4 -19.93 31.14 25.34
CA LEU A 4 -20.68 29.91 25.63
C LEU A 4 -20.77 29.00 24.40
N ASN A 5 -20.81 29.57 23.19
CA ASN A 5 -20.91 28.83 21.93
C ASN A 5 -19.59 28.13 21.56
N VAL A 6 -18.44 28.76 21.86
CA VAL A 6 -17.11 28.16 21.63
C VAL A 6 -16.87 27.00 22.59
N VAL A 7 -17.25 27.15 23.86
CA VAL A 7 -17.10 26.09 24.87
C VAL A 7 -17.99 24.87 24.52
N ASP A 8 -19.24 25.09 24.10
CA ASP A 8 -20.11 24.01 23.65
C ASP A 8 -19.60 23.34 22.36
N SER A 9 -19.04 24.11 21.42
CA SER A 9 -18.45 23.58 20.18
C SER A 9 -17.24 22.66 20.46
N ILE A 10 -16.39 23.01 21.42
CA ILE A 10 -15.24 22.18 21.82
C ILE A 10 -15.71 20.90 22.52
N ASN A 11 -16.72 20.99 23.40
CA ASN A 11 -17.29 19.81 24.06
C ASN A 11 -17.98 18.86 23.07
N HIS A 12 -18.66 19.40 22.06
CA HIS A 12 -19.26 18.60 20.99
C HIS A 12 -18.22 17.92 20.10
N ALA A 13 -17.13 18.63 19.76
CA ALA A 13 -16.02 18.06 18.99
C ALA A 13 -15.30 16.95 19.78
N GLY A 14 -15.05 17.16 21.08
CA GLY A 14 -14.42 16.15 21.95
C GLY A 14 -15.27 14.90 22.12
N THR A 15 -16.58 15.05 22.33
CA THR A 15 -17.51 13.91 22.42
C THR A 15 -17.69 13.18 21.10
N TRP A 16 -17.65 13.89 19.96
CA TRP A 16 -17.64 13.26 18.63
C TRP A 16 -16.34 12.47 18.41
N LEU A 17 -15.18 13.01 18.79
CA LEU A 17 -13.90 12.33 18.65
C LEU A 17 -13.82 11.06 19.52
N ALA A 18 -14.24 11.16 20.79
CA ALA A 18 -14.25 10.04 21.72
C ALA A 18 -15.20 8.92 21.25
N ARG A 19 -16.34 9.27 20.63
CA ARG A 19 -17.29 8.30 20.08
C ARG A 19 -16.81 7.63 18.80
N ASN A 20 -16.01 8.33 17.99
CA ASN A 20 -15.49 7.83 16.71
C ASN A 20 -14.03 7.35 16.80
N GLN A 21 -13.46 7.24 18.01
CA GLN A 21 -12.07 6.87 18.23
C GLN A 21 -11.74 5.51 17.60
N GLU A 22 -12.63 4.52 17.69
CA GLU A 22 -12.42 3.20 17.08
C GLU A 22 -12.30 3.27 15.55
N LEU A 23 -13.18 4.04 14.90
CA LEU A 23 -13.11 4.29 13.45
C LEU A 23 -11.79 4.99 13.09
N LEU A 24 -11.45 6.07 13.78
CA LEU A 24 -10.23 6.83 13.53
C LEU A 24 -8.97 5.97 13.69
N LEU A 25 -8.91 5.14 14.74
CA LEU A 25 -7.80 4.20 14.95
C LEU A 25 -7.75 3.13 13.86
N SER A 26 -8.90 2.58 13.44
CA SER A 26 -8.94 1.59 12.36
C SER A 26 -8.42 2.16 11.03
N TYR A 27 -8.81 3.39 10.67
CA TYR A 27 -8.29 4.05 9.46
C TYR A 27 -6.80 4.32 9.55
N ALA A 28 -6.30 4.77 10.70
CA ALA A 28 -4.87 4.98 10.90
C ALA A 28 -4.08 3.68 10.70
N VAL A 29 -4.55 2.56 11.27
CA VAL A 29 -3.93 1.25 11.11
C VAL A 29 -3.99 0.78 9.66
N ASN A 30 -5.12 0.94 8.98
CA ASN A 30 -5.29 0.54 7.58
C ASN A 30 -4.36 1.31 6.65
N ILE A 31 -4.22 2.63 6.85
CA ILE A 31 -3.28 3.46 6.07
C ILE A 31 -1.84 2.98 6.27
N VAL A 32 -1.43 2.74 7.52
CA VAL A 32 -0.08 2.23 7.83
C VAL A 32 0.15 0.86 7.19
N ALA A 33 -0.84 -0.04 7.28
CA ALA A 33 -0.78 -1.36 6.67
C ALA A 33 -0.68 -1.29 5.15
N ALA A 34 -1.47 -0.43 4.49
CA ALA A 34 -1.43 -0.22 3.05
C ALA A 34 -0.04 0.27 2.60
N ILE A 35 0.54 1.25 3.30
CA ILE A 35 1.89 1.75 3.01
C ILE A 35 2.93 0.64 3.17
N ALA A 36 2.84 -0.15 4.25
CA ALA A 36 3.75 -1.28 4.46
C ALA A 36 3.66 -2.31 3.33
N ILE A 37 2.44 -2.67 2.90
CA ILE A 37 2.20 -3.59 1.77
C ILE A 37 2.81 -3.05 0.49
N LEU A 38 2.62 -1.76 0.18
CA LEU A 38 3.20 -1.13 -1.02
C LEU A 38 4.72 -1.23 -1.02
N ILE A 39 5.38 -0.88 0.10
CA ILE A 39 6.84 -0.92 0.19
C ILE A 39 7.35 -2.36 -0.01
N VAL A 40 6.76 -3.32 0.69
CA VAL A 40 7.16 -4.73 0.61
C VAL A 40 6.94 -5.28 -0.80
N GLY A 41 5.77 -5.05 -1.39
CA GLY A 41 5.46 -5.56 -2.72
C GLY A 41 6.32 -4.95 -3.82
N MET A 42 6.74 -3.68 -3.68
CA MET A 42 7.69 -3.07 -4.61
C MET A 42 9.09 -3.71 -4.55
N ILE A 43 9.55 -4.06 -3.34
CA ILE A 43 10.81 -4.80 -3.15
C ILE A 43 10.69 -6.20 -3.76
N VAL A 44 9.61 -6.92 -3.45
CA VAL A 44 9.36 -8.27 -3.97
C VAL A 44 9.28 -8.26 -5.49
N ALA A 45 8.57 -7.32 -6.10
CA ALA A 45 8.44 -7.20 -7.56
C ALA A 45 9.82 -7.09 -8.24
N ARG A 46 10.73 -6.29 -7.67
CA ARG A 46 12.09 -6.12 -8.18
C ARG A 46 12.93 -7.38 -8.01
N VAL A 47 12.87 -8.03 -6.85
CA VAL A 47 13.64 -9.26 -6.58
C VAL A 47 13.18 -10.39 -7.50
N VAL A 48 11.87 -10.59 -7.63
CA VAL A 48 11.29 -11.64 -8.45
C VAL A 48 11.60 -11.41 -9.93
N SER A 49 11.39 -10.19 -10.46
CA SER A 49 11.67 -9.90 -11.87
C SER A 49 13.14 -10.12 -12.23
N ASN A 50 14.05 -9.71 -11.35
CA ASN A 50 15.48 -9.87 -11.58
C ASN A 50 15.90 -11.35 -11.52
N THR A 51 15.27 -12.12 -10.63
CA THR A 51 15.51 -13.56 -10.50
C THR A 51 15.03 -14.30 -11.74
N VAL A 52 13.83 -13.97 -12.23
CA VAL A 52 13.29 -14.53 -13.48
C VAL A 52 14.20 -14.20 -14.66
N ASN A 53 14.63 -12.94 -14.80
CA ASN A 53 15.53 -12.55 -15.89
C ASN A 53 16.83 -13.35 -15.86
N ARG A 54 17.47 -13.42 -14.68
CA ARG A 54 18.73 -14.15 -14.50
C ARG A 54 18.58 -15.64 -14.82
N LEU A 55 17.46 -16.25 -14.43
CA LEU A 55 17.17 -17.65 -14.74
C LEU A 55 16.98 -17.88 -16.24
N MET A 56 16.27 -16.99 -16.93
CA MET A 56 16.04 -17.08 -18.37
C MET A 56 17.34 -16.96 -19.16
N LEU A 57 18.18 -15.98 -18.81
CA LEU A 57 19.50 -15.80 -19.41
C LEU A 57 20.42 -17.01 -19.15
N ALA A 58 20.39 -17.58 -17.94
CA ALA A 58 21.14 -18.79 -17.61
C ALA A 58 20.69 -20.02 -18.43
N ARG A 59 19.44 -20.04 -18.89
CA ARG A 59 18.89 -21.07 -19.79
C ARG A 59 19.11 -20.78 -21.28
N LYS A 60 19.89 -19.74 -21.62
CA LYS A 60 20.15 -19.30 -23.01
C LYS A 60 18.88 -18.86 -23.76
N ILE A 61 17.89 -18.33 -23.04
CA ILE A 61 16.76 -17.63 -23.67
C ILE A 61 17.28 -16.30 -24.21
N ASP A 62 16.72 -15.86 -25.35
CA ASP A 62 17.06 -14.57 -25.95
C ASP A 62 16.83 -13.40 -24.97
N ALA A 63 17.75 -12.44 -24.96
CA ALA A 63 17.75 -11.34 -24.00
C ALA A 63 16.50 -10.45 -24.14
N THR A 64 16.01 -10.23 -25.37
CA THR A 64 14.83 -9.38 -25.59
C THR A 64 13.56 -10.02 -25.03
N VAL A 65 13.43 -11.34 -25.18
CA VAL A 65 12.31 -12.10 -24.64
C VAL A 65 12.38 -12.19 -23.11
N ALA A 66 13.59 -12.41 -22.57
CA ALA A 66 13.82 -12.48 -21.14
C ALA A 66 13.48 -11.15 -20.44
N ASP A 67 13.91 -10.02 -21.01
CA ASP A 67 13.61 -8.70 -20.47
C ASP A 67 12.11 -8.37 -20.57
N PHE A 68 11.45 -8.72 -21.68
CA PHE A 68 10.00 -8.53 -21.84
C PHE A 68 9.20 -9.31 -20.80
N LEU A 69 9.49 -10.61 -20.64
CA LEU A 69 8.79 -11.46 -19.68
C LEU A 69 9.08 -11.03 -18.24
N SER A 70 10.32 -10.63 -17.94
CA SER A 70 10.68 -10.12 -16.61
C SER A 70 9.95 -8.81 -16.28
N ALA A 71 9.77 -7.92 -17.27
CA ALA A 71 8.96 -6.72 -17.11
C ALA A 71 7.48 -7.05 -16.88
N LEU A 72 6.92 -8.01 -17.61
CA LEU A 72 5.54 -8.47 -17.43
C LEU A 72 5.33 -9.01 -16.02
N VAL A 73 6.24 -9.88 -15.54
CA VAL A 73 6.21 -10.40 -14.16
C VAL A 73 6.28 -9.27 -13.14
N ARG A 74 7.18 -8.29 -13.34
CA ARG A 74 7.30 -7.14 -12.44
C ARG A 74 5.99 -6.37 -12.33
N TYR A 75 5.36 -6.05 -13.45
CA TYR A 75 4.10 -5.29 -13.46
C TYR A 75 2.94 -6.10 -12.89
N ALA A 76 2.90 -7.41 -13.09
CA ALA A 76 1.92 -8.28 -12.47
C ALA A 76 2.01 -8.22 -10.93
N VAL A 77 3.21 -8.35 -10.36
CA VAL A 77 3.41 -8.26 -8.90
C VAL A 77 3.02 -6.88 -8.36
N ILE A 78 3.36 -5.81 -9.09
CA ILE A 78 2.96 -4.44 -8.71
C ILE A 78 1.43 -4.31 -8.71
N ALA A 79 0.74 -4.80 -9.74
CA ALA A 79 -0.72 -4.76 -9.81
C ALA A 79 -1.37 -5.49 -8.63
N PHE A 80 -0.91 -6.69 -8.31
CA PHE A 80 -1.40 -7.43 -7.14
C PHE A 80 -1.12 -6.69 -5.82
N THR A 81 0.05 -6.08 -5.69
CA THR A 81 0.41 -5.29 -4.51
C THR A 81 -0.54 -4.11 -4.33
N LEU A 82 -0.87 -3.40 -5.41
CA LEU A 82 -1.82 -2.29 -5.39
C LEU A 82 -3.22 -2.76 -4.98
N ILE A 83 -3.70 -3.86 -5.55
CA ILE A 83 -5.01 -4.44 -5.19
C ILE A 83 -5.04 -4.82 -3.70
N ALA A 84 -3.97 -5.46 -3.21
CA ALA A 84 -3.87 -5.85 -1.80
C ALA A 84 -3.81 -4.65 -0.85
N ALA A 85 -3.13 -3.56 -1.24
CA ALA A 85 -3.06 -2.33 -0.47
C ALA A 85 -4.42 -1.60 -0.45
N LEU A 86 -5.15 -1.58 -1.56
CA LEU A 86 -6.49 -1.00 -1.64
C LEU A 86 -7.55 -1.79 -0.87
N GLY A 87 -7.29 -3.08 -0.60
CA GLY A 87 -8.14 -3.92 0.23
C GLY A 87 -7.92 -3.75 1.74
N ARG A 88 -7.00 -2.88 2.17
CA ARG A 88 -6.81 -2.48 3.57
C ARG A 88 -7.43 -1.12 3.81
#